data_AF-A0A849TN38-F1
#
_entry.id   AF-A0A849TN38-F1
#
_cell.length_a   1.000
_cell.length_b   1.000
_cell.length_c   1.000
_cell.angle_alpha   90.00
_cell.angle_beta   90.00
_cell.angle_gamma   90.00
#
_symmetry.space_group_name_H-M   'P 1'
#
loop_
_entity.id
_entity.type
_entity.pdbx_description
1 polymer ?
#
loop_
_entity_poly.entity_id
_entity_poly.type
_entity_poly.pdbx_seq_one_letter_code
_entity_poly.pdbx_strand_id
1 'polypeptide(L)' 'MKPLRFVDLFCGIGGFRYGLEIAARKRDVPTEYLFPIVAHEKIIIA' A
#
# COMPACT_ATOMS: atom_id res chain seq x y z
N MET A 1 18.68 2.37 -5.40
CA MET A 1 17.82 1.20 -5.12
C MET A 1 16.48 1.43 -5.81
N LYS A 2 15.84 0.40 -6.40
CA LYS A 2 14.50 0.58 -6.99
C LYS A 2 13.44 0.65 -5.87
N PRO A 3 12.39 1.49 -6.00
CA PRO A 3 11.35 1.58 -4.98
C PRO A 3 10.56 0.27 -4.87
N LEU A 4 10.19 -0.08 -3.63
CA LEU A 4 9.22 -1.14 -3.37
C LEU A 4 7.83 -0.64 -3.76
N ARG A 5 7.29 -1.19 -4.83
CA ARG A 5 5.94 -0.89 -5.31
C ARG A 5 4.94 -1.80 -4.62
N PHE A 6 3.84 -1.22 -4.14
CA PHE A 6 2.78 -2.00 -3.49
C PHE A 6 1.38 -1.45 -3.84
N VAL A 7 0.41 -2.36 -3.76
CA VAL A 7 -1.02 -2.09 -3.88
C VAL A 7 -1.65 -2.48 -2.54
N ASP A 8 -2.42 -1.57 -1.94
CA ASP A 8 -3.09 -1.81 -0.67
C ASP A 8 -4.54 -2.25 -0.96
N LEU A 9 -4.72 -3.57 -1.01
CA LEU A 9 -6.02 -4.20 -1.23
C LEU A 9 -6.84 -4.17 0.06
N PHE A 10 -8.08 -3.73 -0.05
CA PHE A 10 -8.99 -3.60 1.09
C PHE A 10 -8.45 -2.65 2.16
N CYS A 11 -7.84 -1.54 1.74
CA CYS A 11 -7.01 -0.70 2.61
C CYS A 11 -7.76 -0.09 3.80
N GLY A 12 -9.09 -0.06 3.78
CA GLY A 12 -9.91 0.57 4.83
C GLY A 12 -9.45 2.01 5.04
N ILE A 13 -9.04 2.35 6.28
CA ILE A 13 -8.48 3.66 6.62
C ILE A 13 -6.99 3.84 6.28
N GLY A 14 -6.33 2.84 5.69
CA GLY A 14 -4.92 2.91 5.23
C GLY A 14 -3.87 2.49 6.27
N GLY A 15 -4.24 1.65 7.25
CA GLY A 15 -3.33 1.22 8.32
C GLY A 15 -2.11 0.44 7.83
N PHE A 16 -2.28 -0.41 6.82
CA PHE A 16 -1.17 -1.16 6.20
C PHE A 16 -0.17 -0.22 5.55
N ARG A 17 -0.63 0.66 4.64
CA ARG A 17 0.20 1.71 4.02
C ARG A 17 0.99 2.49 5.07
N TYR A 18 0.34 2.97 6.12
CA TYR A 18 0.99 3.78 7.15
C TYR A 18 2.12 3.02 7.85
N GLY A 19 1.88 1.77 8.26
CA GLY A 19 2.90 0.92 8.88
C GLY A 19 4.07 0.62 7.94
N LEU A 20 3.78 0.32 6.68
CA LEU A 20 4.79 0.03 5.66
C LEU A 20 5.71 1.24 5.42
N GLU A 21 5.15 2.44 5.23
CA GLU A 21 5.93 3.66 4.99
C GLU A 21 6.84 4.02 6.18
N ILE A 22 6.38 3.82 7.42
CA ILE A 22 7.20 4.02 8.63
C ILE A 22 8.36 3.02 8.68
N ALA A 23 8.08 1.74 8.43
CA ALA A 23 9.10 0.70 8.45
C ALA A 23 10.14 0.93 7.35
N ALA A 24 9.69 1.30 6.15
CA ALA A 24 10.54 1.58 5.00
C ALA A 24 11.46 2.78 5.24
N ARG A 25 10.93 3.87 5.81
CA ARG A 25 11.74 5.05 6.21
C ARG A 25 12.84 4.69 7.22
N LYS A 26 12.56 3.81 8.19
CA LYS A 26 13.57 3.36 9.18
C LYS A 26 14.71 2.53 8.56
N ARG A 27 14.51 1.98 7.35
CA ARG A 27 15.47 1.12 6.64
C ARG A 27 16.01 1.76 5.37
N ASP A 28 15.70 3.03 5.14
CA ASP A 28 16.05 3.77 3.92
C ASP A 28 15.64 3.03 2.63
N VAL A 29 14.48 2.38 2.70
CA VAL A 29 13.87 1.68 1.57
C VAL A 29 12.85 2.64 0.92
N PRO A 30 13.08 3.10 -0.31
CA PRO A 30 12.09 3.91 -1.01
C PRO A 30 10.87 3.04 -1.33
N THR A 31 9.67 3.58 -1.15
CA THR A 31 8.40 2.94 -1.49
C THR A 31 7.65 3.77 -2.52
N GLU A 32 6.84 3.10 -3.34
CA GLU A 32 5.94 3.73 -4.30
C GLU A 32 4.56 3.10 -4.16
N TYR A 33 3.60 3.92 -3.74
CA TYR A 33 2.22 3.51 -3.56
C TYR A 33 1.44 3.71 -4.86
N LEU A 34 0.95 2.62 -5.46
CA LEU A 34 0.33 2.68 -6.78
C LEU A 34 -1.13 3.13 -6.72
N PHE A 35 -1.99 2.38 -6.02
CA PHE A 35 -3.38 2.75 -5.81
C PHE A 35 -4.01 1.95 -4.65
N PRO A 36 -4.97 2.54 -3.92
CA PRO A 36 -5.84 1.80 -3.00
C PRO A 36 -6.90 1.01 -3.77
N ILE A 37 -7.21 -0.18 -3.28
CA ILE A 37 -8.49 -0.82 -3.55
C ILE A 37 -9.30 -0.81 -2.25
N VAL A 38 -10.39 -0.06 -2.22
CA VAL A 38 -11.29 0.00 -1.06
C VAL A 38 -12.47 -0.94 -1.32
N ALA A 39 -12.64 -2.01 -0.52
CA ALA A 39 -13.91 -2.75 -0.57
C ALA A 39 -14.98 -1.96 0.16
N HIS A 40 -15.81 -1.23 -0.59
CA HIS A 40 -17.12 -0.81 -0.10
C HIS A 40 -18.23 -1.58 -0.81
N GLU A 41 -18.02 -2.06 -2.04
CA GLU A 41 -18.88 -3.02 -2.74
C GLU A 41 -18.01 -3.94 -3.60
N LYS A 42 -18.50 -5.15 -3.88
CA LYS A 42 -17.78 -6.27 -4.53
C LYS A 42 -16.91 -5.81 -5.72
N ILE A 43 -15.61 -6.07 -5.66
CA ILE A 43 -14.71 -5.91 -6.80
C ILE A 43 -14.46 -7.28 -7.42
N ILE A 44 -15.04 -7.49 -8.61
CA ILE A 44 -14.69 -8.58 -9.52
C ILE A 44 -13.41 -8.13 -10.23
N ILE A 45 -12.32 -8.87 -10.04
CA ILE A 45 -11.14 -8.75 -10.88
C ILE A 45 -11.36 -9.73 -12.04
N ALA A 46 -11.67 -9.20 -13.22
CA ALA A 46 -11.78 -9.95 -14.47
C ALA A 46 -10.40 -10.20 -15.08
#